data_AF-A0A7W5Q034-F1
#
_entry.id   AF-A0A7W5Q034-F1
#
_cell.length_a   1.000
_cell.length_b   1.000
_cell.length_c   1.000
_cell.angle_alpha   90.00
_cell.angle_beta   90.00
_cell.angle_gamma   90.00
#
_symmetry.space_group_name_H-M   'P 1'
#
loop_
_entity.id
_entity.type
_entity.pdbx_description
1 polymer ?
#
loop_
_entity_poly.entity_id
_entity_poly.type
_entity_poly.pdbx_seq_one_letter_code
_entity_poly.pdbx_strand_id
1 'polypeptide(L)'
;MRKAGSAESILYAFDLLYLDGHDLTGTELSVRRHLLEDLVPEAESSAIRLSDELPLDASTLLEHACHLGLEGIIAKHRDGRYRSGRTNDWLKIKCVQSESFMIVGYEQSTSARGGIGSLLHAGRRGLDWIYVGSVGTGFSAGMLSYLKKTLAG
;
A
#
# COMPACT_ATOMS: atom_id res chain seq x y z
N MET A 1 -20.26 -19.48 1.50
CA MET A 1 -19.36 -18.88 0.49
C MET A 1 -18.50 -19.99 -0.10
N ARG A 2 -18.68 -20.32 -1.39
CA ARG A 2 -17.75 -21.21 -2.10
C ARG A 2 -16.43 -20.45 -2.27
N LYS A 3 -15.32 -21.01 -1.80
CA LYS A 3 -13.97 -20.56 -2.19
C LYS A 3 -13.92 -20.65 -3.71
N ALA A 4 -13.82 -19.53 -4.40
CA ALA A 4 -13.40 -19.54 -5.79
C ALA A 4 -12.07 -20.31 -5.83
N GLY A 5 -11.96 -21.28 -6.73
CA GLY A 5 -10.67 -21.94 -6.99
C GLY A 5 -9.65 -20.84 -7.28
N SER A 6 -8.47 -20.95 -6.66
CA SER A 6 -7.40 -19.97 -6.81
C SER A 6 -7.26 -19.62 -8.29
N ALA A 7 -7.55 -18.36 -8.63
CA ALA A 7 -7.11 -17.82 -9.89
C ALA A 7 -5.60 -18.03 -10.02
N GLU A 8 -5.11 -18.14 -11.26
CA GLU A 8 -3.69 -18.16 -11.58
C GLU A 8 -2.99 -16.99 -10.88
N SER A 9 -2.28 -17.29 -9.79
CA SER A 9 -1.58 -16.29 -9.00
C SER A 9 -0.21 -16.07 -9.61
N ILE A 10 0.19 -14.81 -9.74
CA ILE A 10 1.50 -14.44 -10.29
C ILE A 10 2.34 -13.88 -9.15
N LEU A 11 3.55 -14.41 -8.98
CA LEU A 11 4.57 -13.86 -8.09
C LEU A 11 5.37 -12.80 -8.83
N TYR A 12 5.30 -11.55 -8.37
CA TYR A 12 6.19 -10.49 -8.83
C TYR A 12 7.43 -10.43 -7.93
N ALA A 13 8.55 -10.97 -8.42
CA ALA A 13 9.84 -10.95 -7.74
C ALA A 13 10.48 -9.55 -7.83
N PHE A 14 10.99 -9.05 -6.71
CA PHE A 14 11.48 -7.66 -6.60
C PHE A 14 12.84 -7.52 -5.90
N ASP A 15 13.40 -8.61 -5.37
CA ASP A 15 14.73 -8.68 -4.75
C ASP A 15 15.21 -10.14 -4.72
N LEU A 16 16.53 -10.34 -4.61
CA LEU A 16 17.17 -11.65 -4.51
C LEU A 16 18.13 -11.65 -3.32
N LEU A 17 17.76 -12.37 -2.26
CA LEU A 17 18.50 -12.33 -0.99
C LEU A 17 19.52 -13.46 -0.84
N TYR A 18 19.36 -14.54 -1.59
CA TYR A 18 20.22 -15.72 -1.53
C TYR A 18 20.23 -16.43 -2.88
N LEU A 19 21.40 -16.86 -3.33
CA LEU A 19 21.57 -17.60 -4.58
C LEU A 19 22.72 -18.59 -4.45
N ASP A 20 22.50 -19.86 -4.80
CA ASP A 20 23.53 -20.90 -4.95
C ASP A 20 24.57 -20.99 -3.82
N GLY A 21 24.12 -20.93 -2.56
CA GLY A 21 25.02 -21.02 -1.40
C GLY A 21 25.44 -19.68 -0.82
N HIS A 22 25.16 -18.57 -1.52
CA HIS A 22 25.64 -17.24 -1.18
C HIS A 22 24.54 -16.34 -0.61
N ASP A 23 24.78 -15.78 0.57
CA ASP A 23 23.97 -14.71 1.16
C ASP A 23 24.28 -13.38 0.48
N LEU A 24 23.27 -12.78 -0.15
CA LEU A 24 23.38 -11.53 -0.89
C LEU A 24 22.90 -10.32 -0.07
N THR A 25 22.38 -10.50 1.14
CA THR A 25 21.78 -9.41 1.92
C THR A 25 22.77 -8.25 2.20
N GLY A 26 24.07 -8.56 2.29
CA GLY A 26 25.14 -7.59 2.47
C GLY A 26 25.58 -6.85 1.21
N THR A 27 25.09 -7.23 0.04
CA THR A 27 25.44 -6.63 -1.26
C THR A 27 24.51 -5.47 -1.61
N GLU A 28 24.92 -4.61 -2.54
CA GLU A 28 24.11 -3.50 -3.06
C GLU A 28 22.88 -3.99 -3.83
N LEU A 29 21.78 -3.25 -3.78
CA LEU A 29 20.54 -3.62 -4.49
C LEU A 29 20.76 -3.71 -6.00
N SER A 30 21.61 -2.86 -6.57
CA SER A 30 22.01 -2.92 -7.99
C SER A 30 22.53 -4.31 -8.39
N VAL A 31 23.40 -4.89 -7.57
CA VAL A 31 23.97 -6.23 -7.79
C VAL A 31 22.90 -7.32 -7.65
N ARG A 32 22.09 -7.26 -6.59
CA ARG A 32 21.00 -8.23 -6.36
C ARG A 32 19.96 -8.19 -7.48
N ARG A 33 19.66 -7.00 -7.99
CA ARG A 33 18.72 -6.78 -9.08
C ARG A 33 19.23 -7.39 -10.38
N HIS A 34 20.49 -7.14 -10.73
CA HIS A 34 21.10 -7.71 -11.93
C HIS A 34 21.05 -9.25 -11.92
N LEU A 35 21.42 -9.88 -10.80
CA LEU A 35 21.33 -11.34 -10.64
C LEU A 35 19.89 -11.87 -10.71
N LEU A 36 18.92 -11.10 -10.20
CA LEU A 36 17.50 -11.46 -10.28
C LEU A 36 16.98 -11.42 -11.72
N GLU A 37 17.39 -10.42 -12.50
CA GLU A 37 17.03 -10.27 -13.92
C GLU A 37 17.54 -11.43 -14.75
N ASP A 38 18.78 -11.88 -14.51
CA ASP A 38 19.35 -13.05 -15.19
C ASP A 38 18.61 -14.36 -14.84
N LEU A 39 18.02 -14.44 -13.64
CA LEU A 39 17.34 -15.64 -13.14
C LEU A 39 15.87 -15.74 -13.61
N VAL A 40 15.18 -14.61 -13.74
CA VAL A 40 13.74 -14.58 -14.05
C VAL A 40 13.55 -14.25 -15.54
N PRO A 41 13.24 -15.24 -16.39
CA PRO A 41 13.11 -15.01 -17.82
C PRO A 41 11.89 -14.12 -18.13
N GLU A 42 12.02 -13.29 -19.15
CA GLU A 42 10.91 -12.52 -19.73
C GLU A 42 9.94 -13.48 -20.45
N ALA A 43 8.99 -14.05 -19.70
CA ALA A 43 7.94 -14.89 -20.25
C ALA A 43 6.58 -14.51 -19.67
N GLU A 44 5.68 -14.03 -20.52
CA GLU A 44 4.31 -13.68 -20.13
C GLU A 44 3.53 -14.87 -19.54
N SER A 45 3.90 -16.10 -19.87
CA SER A 45 3.27 -17.31 -19.31
C SER A 45 3.89 -17.81 -18.01
N SER A 46 4.91 -17.13 -17.46
CA SER A 46 5.56 -17.55 -16.22
C SER A 46 4.73 -17.16 -14.99
N ALA A 47 4.66 -18.08 -14.01
CA ALA A 47 4.08 -17.81 -12.70
C ALA A 47 4.95 -16.85 -11.85
N ILE A 48 6.21 -16.64 -12.25
CA ILE A 48 7.12 -15.67 -11.63
C ILE A 48 7.48 -14.62 -12.69
N ARG A 49 7.26 -13.35 -12.36
CA ARG A 49 7.59 -12.20 -13.19
C ARG A 49 8.43 -11.22 -12.39
N LEU A 50 9.18 -10.36 -13.07
CA LEU A 50 9.89 -9.28 -12.41
C LEU A 50 8.93 -8.14 -12.06
N SER A 51 9.14 -7.51 -10.92
CA SER A 51 8.67 -6.15 -10.68
C SER A 51 9.65 -5.21 -11.38
N ASP A 52 9.19 -4.54 -12.43
CA ASP A 52 10.07 -3.74 -13.30
C ASP A 52 10.60 -2.48 -12.61
N GLU A 53 11.86 -2.15 -12.90
CA GLU A 53 12.46 -0.84 -12.67
C GLU A 53 12.36 -0.07 -13.99
N LEU A 54 11.65 1.05 -14.00
CA LEU A 54 11.53 1.90 -15.18
C LEU A 54 12.49 3.09 -15.06
N PRO A 55 13.27 3.43 -16.12
CA PRO A 55 14.19 4.56 -16.13
C PRO A 55 13.46 5.89 -16.33
N LEU A 56 12.46 6.15 -15.48
CA LEU A 56 11.65 7.35 -15.44
C LEU A 56 11.92 8.11 -14.14
N ASP A 57 11.67 9.42 -14.14
CA ASP A 57 11.65 10.16 -12.88
C ASP A 57 10.49 9.67 -11.98
N ALA A 58 10.66 9.83 -10.67
CA ALA A 58 9.74 9.28 -9.69
C ALA A 58 8.31 9.85 -9.80
N SER A 59 8.16 11.13 -10.21
CA SER A 59 6.85 11.76 -10.41
C SER A 59 6.11 11.11 -11.58
N THR A 60 6.75 11.00 -12.73
CA THR A 60 6.16 10.37 -13.92
C THR A 60 5.80 8.91 -13.64
N LEU A 61 6.68 8.16 -12.97
CA LEU A 61 6.41 6.76 -12.61
C LEU A 61 5.22 6.63 -11.65
N LEU A 62 5.11 7.53 -10.67
CA LEU A 62 3.96 7.58 -9.76
C LEU A 62 2.67 7.90 -10.51
N GLU A 63 2.68 8.89 -11.40
CA GLU A 63 1.51 9.24 -12.22
C GLU A 63 1.04 8.03 -13.04
N HIS A 64 1.95 7.31 -13.70
CA HIS A 64 1.61 6.10 -14.43
C HIS A 64 1.05 5.01 -13.52
N ALA A 65 1.66 4.76 -12.36
CA ALA A 65 1.16 3.79 -11.39
C ALA A 65 -0.29 4.12 -10.97
N CYS A 66 -0.59 5.41 -10.74
CA CYS A 66 -1.93 5.85 -10.38
C CYS A 66 -2.93 5.71 -11.53
N HIS A 67 -2.53 6.03 -12.77
CA HIS A 67 -3.38 5.82 -13.95
C HIS A 67 -3.69 4.34 -14.20
N LEU A 68 -2.77 3.43 -13.87
CA LEU A 68 -2.95 1.99 -13.95
C LEU A 68 -3.75 1.40 -12.77
N GLY A 69 -4.19 2.22 -11.81
CA GLY A 69 -4.94 1.77 -10.64
C GLY A 69 -4.10 1.01 -9.61
N LEU A 70 -2.77 1.14 -9.65
CA LEU A 70 -1.87 0.58 -8.63
C LEU A 70 -1.91 1.45 -7.36
N GLU A 71 -1.49 0.88 -6.22
CA GLU A 71 -1.41 1.63 -4.95
C GLU A 71 -0.38 2.77 -5.00
N GLY A 72 0.65 2.64 -5.84
CA GLY A 72 1.75 3.58 -5.97
C GLY A 72 3.06 2.87 -6.32
N ILE A 73 4.18 3.44 -5.90
CA ILE A 73 5.53 2.99 -6.23
C ILE A 73 6.37 2.74 -4.97
N ILE A 74 7.42 1.93 -5.11
CA ILE A 74 8.44 1.74 -4.08
C ILE A 74 9.76 2.30 -4.61
N ALA A 75 10.26 3.37 -4.00
CA ALA A 75 11.61 3.85 -4.25
C ALA A 75 12.59 3.08 -3.36
N LYS A 76 13.68 2.56 -3.93
CA LYS A 76 14.71 1.81 -3.19
C LYS A 76 16.08 2.45 -3.44
N HIS A 77 16.90 2.54 -2.40
CA HIS A 77 18.28 3.00 -2.54
C HIS A 77 19.11 1.96 -3.33
N ARG A 78 19.68 2.35 -4.48
CA ARG A 78 20.39 1.41 -5.39
C ARG A 78 21.62 0.78 -4.74
N ASP A 79 22.35 1.56 -3.94
CA ASP A 79 23.54 1.06 -3.24
C ASP A 79 23.17 0.49 -1.84
N GLY A 80 21.87 0.31 -1.58
CA GLY A 80 21.34 -0.14 -0.31
C GLY A 80 21.49 -1.64 -0.10
N ARG A 81 22.04 -2.03 1.05
CA ARG A 81 22.02 -3.41 1.54
C ARG A 81 20.61 -3.80 1.97
N TYR A 82 20.29 -5.09 1.90
CA TYR A 82 19.04 -5.57 2.48
C TYR A 82 19.13 -5.58 4.01
N ARG A 83 18.11 -5.03 4.66
CA ARG A 83 17.98 -5.05 6.12
C ARG A 83 16.55 -5.41 6.47
N SER A 84 16.39 -6.43 7.32
CA SER A 84 15.08 -6.80 7.83
C SER A 84 14.53 -5.72 8.77
N GLY A 85 13.21 -5.55 8.78
CA GLY A 85 12.52 -4.56 9.60
C GLY A 85 12.32 -3.22 8.90
N ARG A 86 11.94 -2.20 9.68
CA ARG A 86 11.63 -0.86 9.16
C ARG A 86 12.92 -0.05 9.00
N THR A 87 13.27 0.26 7.77
CA THR A 87 14.37 1.16 7.41
C THR A 87 13.89 2.30 6.53
N ASN A 88 14.77 3.25 6.23
CA ASN A 88 14.52 4.33 5.28
C ASN A 88 15.08 4.02 3.88
N ASP A 89 15.61 2.81 3.67
CA ASP A 89 16.20 2.42 2.38
C ASP A 89 15.12 2.23 1.31
N TRP A 90 13.88 1.93 1.74
CA TRP A 90 12.72 1.70 0.89
C TRP A 90 11.58 2.65 1.28
N LEU A 91 11.13 3.47 0.33
CA LEU A 91 10.06 4.44 0.53
C LEU A 91 8.84 4.03 -0.28
N LYS A 92 7.72 3.82 0.40
CA LYS A 92 6.43 3.61 -0.23
C LYS A 92 5.78 4.96 -0.53
N ILE A 93 5.60 5.25 -1.80
CA ILE A 93 4.99 6.48 -2.29
C ILE A 93 3.65 6.09 -2.90
N LYS A 94 2.55 6.52 -2.28
CA LYS A 94 1.20 6.07 -2.64
C LYS A 94 0.51 7.05 -3.56
N CYS A 95 -0.33 6.52 -4.44
CA CYS A 95 -1.42 7.24 -5.07
C CYS A 95 -2.42 7.65 -3.99
N VAL A 96 -2.52 8.95 -3.73
CA VAL A 96 -3.46 9.48 -2.75
C VAL A 96 -4.70 9.97 -3.50
N GLN A 97 -5.82 9.31 -3.28
CA GLN A 97 -7.13 9.80 -3.67
C GLN A 97 -7.81 10.41 -2.46
N SER A 98 -8.49 11.53 -2.66
CA SER A 98 -9.25 12.20 -1.62
C SER A 98 -10.62 12.59 -2.15
N GLU A 99 -11.62 12.45 -1.27
CA GLU A 99 -12.99 12.85 -1.54
C GLU A 99 -13.64 13.30 -0.23
N SER A 100 -14.69 14.10 -0.33
CA SER A 100 -15.45 14.59 0.83
C SER A 100 -16.63 13.67 1.10
N PHE A 101 -16.75 13.20 2.34
CA PHE A 101 -17.84 12.32 2.77
C PHE A 101 -18.62 12.93 3.93
N MET A 102 -19.91 12.60 4.00
CA MET A 102 -20.75 12.99 5.14
C MET A 102 -20.50 12.04 6.31
N ILE A 103 -20.31 12.57 7.52
CA ILE A 103 -20.34 11.76 8.73
C ILE A 103 -21.81 11.45 9.05
N VAL A 104 -22.18 10.18 8.99
CA VAL A 104 -23.56 9.71 9.26
C VAL A 104 -23.69 8.99 10.60
N GLY A 105 -22.58 8.81 11.32
CA GLY A 105 -22.54 8.20 12.64
C GLY A 105 -21.11 7.89 13.07
N TYR A 106 -20.97 7.20 14.19
CA TYR A 106 -19.67 6.73 14.70
C TYR A 106 -19.82 5.42 15.48
N GLU A 107 -18.76 4.64 15.51
CA GLU A 107 -18.65 3.45 16.37
C GLU A 107 -17.93 3.81 17.67
N GLN A 108 -18.31 3.17 18.77
CA GLN A 108 -17.64 3.36 20.05
C GLN A 108 -16.27 2.67 20.05
N SER A 109 -15.29 3.33 20.63
CA SER A 109 -13.95 2.77 20.79
C SER A 109 -13.95 1.62 21.80
N THR A 110 -13.28 0.53 21.46
CA THR A 110 -13.03 -0.61 22.35
C THR A 110 -11.85 -0.36 23.30
N SER A 111 -10.95 0.56 22.96
CA SER A 111 -9.74 0.87 23.72
C SER A 111 -9.85 2.15 24.56
N ALA A 112 -10.65 3.13 24.13
CA ALA A 112 -10.92 4.35 24.87
C ALA A 112 -12.36 4.37 25.34
N ARG A 113 -12.60 4.26 26.65
CA ARG A 113 -13.95 4.23 27.22
C ARG A 113 -14.76 5.45 26.80
N GLY A 114 -15.82 5.22 26.04
CA GLY A 114 -16.68 6.27 25.48
C GLY A 114 -16.03 7.10 24.38
N GLY A 115 -14.85 6.75 23.87
CA GLY A 115 -14.23 7.41 22.73
C GLY A 115 -14.90 7.02 21.41
N ILE A 116 -14.62 7.77 20.34
CA ILE A 116 -14.93 7.36 18.97
C ILE A 116 -13.88 6.35 18.53
N GLY A 117 -14.31 5.19 18.06
CA GLY A 117 -13.46 4.16 17.45
C GLY A 117 -13.33 4.36 15.94
N SER A 118 -14.43 4.68 15.26
CA SER A 118 -14.46 4.97 13.83
C SER A 118 -15.58 5.96 13.50
N LEU A 119 -15.41 6.75 12.44
CA LEU A 119 -16.48 7.57 11.85
C LEU A 119 -17.10 6.80 10.69
N LEU A 120 -18.43 6.78 10.62
CA LEU A 120 -19.21 6.18 9.54
C LEU A 120 -19.44 7.22 8.44
N HIS A 121 -19.11 6.88 7.19
CA HIS A 121 -19.14 7.79 6.06
C HIS A 121 -20.23 7.44 5.07
N ALA A 122 -20.88 8.46 4.52
CA ALA A 122 -21.70 8.35 3.33
C ALA A 122 -21.17 9.22 2.18
N GLY A 123 -21.10 8.64 0.99
CA GLY A 123 -20.82 9.32 -0.27
C GLY A 123 -22.12 9.65 -1.02
N ARG A 124 -22.02 10.57 -2.00
CA ARG A 124 -23.17 11.02 -2.79
C ARG A 124 -23.27 10.20 -4.08
N ARG A 125 -24.45 9.64 -4.38
CA ARG A 125 -24.76 9.03 -5.69
C ARG A 125 -26.04 9.66 -6.24
N GLY A 126 -25.88 10.67 -7.10
CA GLY A 126 -27.00 11.49 -7.55
C GLY A 126 -27.64 12.24 -6.36
N LEU A 127 -28.91 11.94 -6.08
CA LEU A 127 -29.63 12.54 -4.94
C LEU A 127 -29.54 11.71 -3.65
N ASP A 128 -29.00 10.49 -3.73
CA ASP A 128 -28.93 9.56 -2.60
C ASP A 128 -27.63 9.69 -1.81
N TRP A 129 -27.72 9.42 -0.51
CA TRP A 129 -26.57 9.19 0.37
C TRP A 129 -26.36 7.70 0.57
N ILE A 130 -25.18 7.20 0.24
CA ILE A 130 -24.86 5.77 0.32
C ILE A 130 -23.71 5.59 1.30
N TYR A 131 -23.84 4.65 2.23
CA TYR A 131 -22.75 4.27 3.12
C TYR A 131 -21.54 3.74 2.34
N VAL A 132 -20.35 4.28 2.62
CA VAL A 132 -19.10 3.95 1.90
C VAL A 132 -18.00 3.36 2.81
N GLY A 133 -18.32 3.11 4.08
CA GLY A 133 -17.40 2.50 5.03
C GLY A 133 -17.13 3.37 6.25
N SER A 134 -16.12 2.99 7.03
CA SER A 134 -15.71 3.69 8.24
C SER A 134 -14.20 3.94 8.30
N VAL A 135 -13.78 4.99 9.00
CA VAL A 135 -12.36 5.31 9.20
C VAL A 135 -12.11 5.54 10.69
N GLY A 136 -11.15 4.80 11.26
CA GLY A 136 -10.76 4.90 12.67
C GLY A 136 -9.35 5.48 12.93
N THR A 137 -8.60 5.79 11.87
CA THR A 137 -7.22 6.29 11.96
C THR A 137 -7.08 7.66 11.30
N GLY A 138 -6.01 8.40 11.63
CA GLY A 138 -5.76 9.73 11.06
C GLY A 138 -6.36 10.88 11.87
N PHE A 139 -6.97 10.58 13.02
CA PHE A 139 -7.52 11.58 13.93
C PHE A 139 -6.65 11.76 15.17
N SER A 140 -6.40 13.02 15.55
CA SER A 140 -5.77 13.32 16.84
C SER A 140 -6.77 13.12 17.99
N ALA A 141 -6.27 12.87 19.20
CA ALA A 141 -7.12 12.75 20.39
C ALA A 141 -8.00 14.01 20.62
N GLY A 142 -7.43 15.20 20.36
CA GLY A 142 -8.17 16.46 20.43
C GLY A 142 -9.32 16.54 19.41
N MET A 143 -9.07 16.11 18.17
CA MET A 143 -10.10 16.08 17.13
C MET A 143 -11.22 15.09 17.46
N LEU A 144 -10.90 13.90 17.96
CA LEU A 144 -11.92 12.92 18.37
C LEU A 144 -12.77 13.42 19.54
N SER A 145 -12.16 14.12 20.50
CA SER A 145 -12.90 14.75 21.62
C SER A 145 -13.84 15.85 21.14
N TYR A 146 -13.40 16.68 20.21
CA TYR A 146 -14.23 17.70 19.55
C TYR A 146 -15.41 17.05 18.81
N LEU A 147 -15.13 16.09 17.93
CA LEU A 147 -16.15 15.40 17.14
C LEU A 147 -17.17 14.69 18.03
N LYS A 148 -16.73 14.06 19.12
CA LYS A 148 -17.66 13.43 20.07
C LYS A 148 -18.64 14.45 20.66
N LYS A 149 -18.19 15.66 21.01
CA LYS A 149 -19.08 16.71 21.53
C LYS A 149 -20.05 17.21 20.46
N THR A 150 -19.56 17.39 19.23
CA THR A 150 -20.38 17.88 18.10
C THR A 150 -21.43 16.86 17.66
N LEU A 151 -21.11 15.58 17.68
CA LEU A 151 -21.98 14.50 17.22
C LEU A 151 -22.92 13.95 18.32
N ALA A 152 -22.63 14.20 19.60
CA ALA A 152 -23.46 13.78 20.73
C ALA A 152 -24.52 14.82 21.14
N GLY A 153 -24.90 15.70 20.20
CA GLY A 153 -25.94 16.72 20.41
C GLY A 153 -27.22 16.17 21.03
#